data_AF-A0A3R8QFE6-F1
#
_entry.id   AF-A0A3R8QFE6-F1
#
_cell.length_a   1.000
_cell.length_b   1.000
_cell.length_c   1.000
_cell.angle_alpha   90.00
_cell.angle_beta   90.00
_cell.angle_gamma   90.00
#
_symmetry.space_group_name_H-M   'P 1'
#
loop_
_entity.id
_entity.type
_entity.pdbx_description
1 polymer ?
#
loop_
_entity_poly.entity_id
_entity_poly.type
_entity_poly.pdbx_seq_one_letter_code
_entity_poly.pdbx_strand_id
1 'polypeptide(L)'
;MKPEKTYPASRALASGLLAFAAIATSMSINAANVPLYWDTDSAPGIQSGNGTWNTSNTNWSTASDGSSVPGPWVVGSSGNRSNAYFGGGAAGDYTVTLGFDAVVNFIQQTAGTSNYTLTGRQITLGNAGGLRVNSGVFVVESTLIAGANLNMNLSAATGTTLVLAGDNTLSTTVQIGNGSNLDGTVKLANANALGGVSTVNMNTNSSGQTLDINGYTLNGKNITSASGKNFRLISSSTTSDAEWAGNISIGAGTTLTAGATGAGKTLEISGEISGATGNLTTLANSHLILSGTSTYSGATTIAAGSTFELAATGFILFNLNAGKDGIVNVMTGTGTAILDGTFTLSFNLADVAEGASLAFLASDISATYGSSFTLRALDATLTKVAGAQNLWAGGGWIYDMGTGVFSRGVIPEPATTIALLGGAAILAASVLRRRK
;
A
#
# COMPACT_ATOMS: atom_id res chain seq x y z
N MET A 1 70.89 -52.47 64.98
CA MET A 1 70.94 -51.10 65.56
C MET A 1 70.92 -50.11 64.40
N LYS A 2 69.81 -49.37 64.25
CA LYS A 2 69.56 -48.41 63.17
C LYS A 2 70.11 -47.04 63.61
N PRO A 3 70.85 -46.28 62.79
CA PRO A 3 71.17 -44.91 63.13
C PRO A 3 70.05 -43.95 62.71
N GLU A 4 69.63 -43.13 63.66
CA GLU A 4 68.80 -41.94 63.49
C GLU A 4 69.49 -40.94 62.56
N LYS A 5 68.73 -40.31 61.67
CA LYS A 5 69.16 -39.11 60.93
C LYS A 5 68.25 -37.95 61.31
N THR A 6 68.89 -36.97 61.92
CA THR A 6 68.41 -35.68 62.39
C THR A 6 67.95 -34.79 61.24
N TYR A 7 66.80 -34.15 61.42
CA TYR A 7 66.28 -33.08 60.56
C TYR A 7 66.97 -31.73 60.84
N PRO A 8 67.09 -30.86 59.83
CA PRO A 8 67.02 -29.42 60.03
C PRO A 8 65.73 -28.86 59.42
N ALA A 9 65.05 -28.05 60.22
CA ALA A 9 63.89 -27.25 59.83
C ALA A 9 64.33 -25.92 59.20
N SER A 10 63.70 -25.51 58.10
CA SER A 10 63.38 -24.09 57.86
C SER A 10 62.37 -23.93 56.71
N ARG A 11 61.13 -23.63 57.10
CA ARG A 11 60.24 -22.57 56.57
C ARG A 11 60.27 -22.28 55.06
N ALA A 12 59.17 -22.61 54.39
CA ALA A 12 58.52 -21.71 53.44
C ALA A 12 57.01 -21.96 53.45
N LEU A 13 56.28 -21.00 54.00
CA LEU A 13 54.83 -20.85 53.90
C LEU A 13 54.49 -20.37 52.48
N ALA A 14 53.72 -21.16 51.74
CA ALA A 14 52.88 -20.74 50.62
C ALA A 14 51.84 -21.86 50.43
N SER A 15 50.68 -21.83 51.09
CA SER A 15 49.51 -21.01 50.74
C SER A 15 49.26 -20.93 49.23
N GLY A 16 49.30 -22.07 48.55
CA GLY A 16 48.71 -22.26 47.23
C GLY A 16 47.20 -22.49 47.36
N LEU A 17 46.46 -21.39 47.47
CA LEU A 17 45.02 -21.34 47.26
C LEU A 17 44.74 -21.90 45.85
N LEU A 18 44.26 -23.15 45.76
CA LEU A 18 43.69 -23.70 44.53
C LEU A 18 42.39 -22.95 44.26
N ALA A 19 42.51 -21.79 43.63
CA ALA A 19 41.41 -21.16 42.93
C ALA A 19 41.01 -22.12 41.80
N PHE A 20 39.89 -22.83 42.01
CA PHE A 20 39.10 -23.34 40.90
C PHE A 20 38.64 -22.12 40.10
N ALA A 21 39.49 -21.67 39.17
CA ALA A 21 39.04 -20.88 38.05
C ALA A 21 38.15 -21.82 37.23
N ALA A 22 36.85 -21.78 37.50
CA ALA A 22 35.85 -22.15 36.52
C ALA A 22 36.07 -21.19 35.35
N ILE A 23 36.94 -21.58 34.42
CA ILE A 23 36.97 -21.03 33.08
C ILE A 23 35.60 -21.44 32.52
N ALA A 24 34.62 -20.55 32.68
CA ALA A 24 33.47 -20.51 31.80
C ALA A 24 34.06 -20.19 30.42
N THR A 25 34.56 -21.22 29.74
CA THR A 25 34.67 -21.17 28.30
C THR A 25 33.25 -20.87 27.87
N SER A 26 33.03 -19.64 27.39
CA SER A 26 31.82 -19.27 26.68
C SER A 26 31.67 -20.32 25.59
N MET A 27 30.87 -21.35 25.85
CA MET A 27 30.43 -22.25 24.81
C MET A 27 29.82 -21.32 23.78
N SER A 28 30.47 -21.18 22.62
CA SER A 28 29.84 -20.58 21.48
C SER A 28 28.66 -21.49 21.17
N ILE A 29 27.48 -21.10 21.66
CA ILE A 29 26.24 -21.72 21.26
C ILE A 29 26.10 -21.35 19.79
N ASN A 30 26.65 -22.20 18.92
CA ASN A 30 26.43 -22.23 17.49
C ASN A 30 25.00 -22.76 17.20
N ALA A 31 24.00 -22.26 17.93
CA ALA A 31 22.61 -22.56 17.62
C ALA A 31 22.09 -21.46 16.70
N ALA A 32 21.84 -21.83 15.45
CA ALA A 32 21.04 -21.04 14.52
C ALA A 32 19.68 -20.71 15.15
N ASN A 33 19.15 -19.51 14.89
CA ASN A 33 17.77 -19.13 15.18
C ASN A 33 17.37 -19.04 16.67
N VAL A 34 18.25 -18.63 17.57
CA VAL A 34 17.83 -18.34 18.96
C VAL A 34 16.94 -17.08 18.95
N PRO A 35 15.72 -17.14 19.52
CA PRO A 35 14.91 -15.96 19.76
C PRO A 35 15.53 -15.14 20.88
N LEU A 36 15.83 -13.87 20.60
CA LEU A 36 16.33 -12.90 21.57
C LEU A 36 15.30 -11.80 21.76
N TYR A 37 14.92 -11.57 23.01
CA TYR A 37 13.88 -10.61 23.41
C TYR A 37 14.54 -9.38 24.03
N TRP A 38 14.21 -8.19 23.52
CA TRP A 38 14.69 -6.93 24.06
C TRP A 38 14.15 -6.75 25.48
N ASP A 39 15.07 -6.71 26.44
CA ASP A 39 14.76 -6.74 27.87
C ASP A 39 15.80 -5.91 28.63
N THR A 40 15.39 -4.78 29.18
CA THR A 40 16.31 -3.75 29.69
C THR A 40 16.68 -3.90 31.17
N ASP A 41 16.04 -4.82 31.89
CA ASP A 41 16.28 -5.10 33.30
C ASP A 41 16.06 -6.61 33.56
N SER A 42 16.61 -7.13 34.65
CA SER A 42 16.45 -8.51 35.11
C SER A 42 15.21 -8.77 35.98
N ALA A 43 14.38 -7.74 36.21
CA ALA A 43 13.10 -7.88 36.87
C ALA A 43 12.18 -8.87 36.13
N PRO A 44 11.29 -9.61 36.84
CA PRO A 44 10.41 -10.58 36.20
C PRO A 44 9.54 -9.99 35.07
N GLY A 45 9.49 -10.67 33.92
CA GLY A 45 8.82 -10.17 32.72
C GLY A 45 9.77 -9.46 31.76
N ILE A 46 9.40 -9.37 30.48
CA ILE A 46 10.16 -8.56 29.51
C ILE A 46 9.98 -7.07 29.83
N GLN A 47 11.07 -6.38 30.15
CA GLN A 47 11.08 -4.96 30.50
C GLN A 47 11.36 -4.10 29.27
N SER A 48 10.32 -3.42 28.79
CA SER A 48 10.45 -2.43 27.72
C SER A 48 11.33 -1.26 28.15
N GLY A 49 12.06 -0.66 27.22
CA GLY A 49 12.93 0.46 27.55
C GLY A 49 13.79 0.93 26.40
N ASN A 50 14.34 2.14 26.58
CA ASN A 50 15.38 2.66 25.70
C ASN A 50 16.70 1.91 25.89
N GLY A 51 17.55 1.91 24.87
CA GLY A 51 18.90 1.42 25.04
C GLY A 51 19.67 1.28 23.74
N THR A 52 20.86 0.68 23.84
CA THR A 52 21.71 0.45 22.67
C THR A 52 21.80 -1.05 22.39
N TRP A 53 21.41 -1.44 21.17
CA TRP A 53 21.60 -2.77 20.64
C TRP A 53 23.05 -2.93 20.15
N ASN A 54 23.86 -3.65 20.92
CA ASN A 54 25.24 -4.02 20.58
C ASN A 54 25.63 -5.34 21.25
N THR A 55 26.89 -5.75 21.09
CA THR A 55 27.45 -7.00 21.64
C THR A 55 28.00 -6.85 23.05
N SER A 56 27.88 -5.68 23.68
CA SER A 56 28.42 -5.39 25.02
C SER A 56 27.33 -5.14 26.06
N ASN A 57 26.21 -4.55 25.67
CA ASN A 57 25.09 -4.24 26.54
C ASN A 57 24.19 -5.45 26.74
N THR A 58 23.82 -5.70 27.99
CA THR A 58 23.02 -6.84 28.42
C THR A 58 21.53 -6.55 28.33
N ASN A 59 21.00 -6.41 27.10
CA ASN A 59 19.59 -6.06 26.86
C ASN A 59 18.81 -7.16 26.11
N TRP A 60 19.31 -8.40 26.11
CA TRP A 60 18.71 -9.50 25.33
C TRP A 60 18.46 -10.73 26.20
N SER A 61 17.19 -11.01 26.47
CA SER A 61 16.72 -12.20 27.16
C SER A 61 16.56 -13.35 26.15
N THR A 62 16.84 -14.59 26.55
CA THR A 62 16.58 -15.80 25.73
C THR A 62 15.21 -16.42 26.01
N ALA A 63 14.59 -16.06 27.14
CA ALA A 63 13.26 -16.48 27.53
C ALA A 63 12.21 -15.45 27.12
N SER A 64 11.11 -15.92 26.52
CA SER A 64 10.03 -15.04 26.03
C SER A 64 9.23 -14.33 27.13
N ASP A 65 9.35 -14.81 28.35
CA ASP A 65 8.70 -14.29 29.55
C ASP A 65 9.63 -13.44 30.42
N GLY A 66 10.86 -13.18 29.95
CA GLY A 66 11.86 -12.42 30.70
C GLY A 66 12.42 -13.16 31.92
N SER A 67 12.22 -14.48 32.03
CA SER A 67 12.75 -15.24 33.18
C SER A 67 14.27 -15.43 33.13
N SER A 68 14.90 -15.25 31.97
CA SER A 68 16.35 -15.32 31.82
C SER A 68 16.99 -13.97 32.08
N VAL A 69 18.15 -13.97 32.74
CA VAL A 69 18.97 -12.76 32.91
C VAL A 69 19.34 -12.22 31.52
N PRO A 70 19.03 -10.95 31.21
CA PRO A 70 19.42 -10.35 29.95
C PRO A 70 20.94 -10.43 29.72
N GLY A 71 21.32 -10.79 28.50
CA GLY A 71 22.70 -10.90 28.04
C GLY A 71 22.99 -10.00 26.84
N PRO A 72 24.24 -9.98 26.35
CA PRO A 72 24.59 -9.24 25.15
C PRO A 72 23.97 -9.85 23.89
N TRP A 73 23.84 -9.05 22.83
CA TRP A 73 23.48 -9.60 21.53
C TRP A 73 24.56 -10.58 21.06
N VAL A 74 24.15 -11.81 20.75
CA VAL A 74 25.05 -12.82 20.21
C VAL A 74 24.97 -12.78 18.68
N VAL A 75 26.07 -12.37 18.06
CA VAL A 75 26.23 -12.42 16.60
C VAL A 75 26.47 -13.88 16.22
N GLY A 76 25.50 -14.49 15.54
CA GLY A 76 25.75 -15.78 14.94
C GLY A 76 26.67 -15.68 13.72
N SER A 77 27.37 -16.76 13.41
CA SER A 77 28.16 -16.88 12.18
C SER A 77 27.29 -16.67 10.94
N SER A 78 27.90 -16.32 9.80
CA SER A 78 27.20 -16.17 8.52
C SER A 78 26.44 -17.45 8.17
N GLY A 79 25.13 -17.48 8.44
CA GLY A 79 24.26 -18.65 8.30
C GLY A 79 23.38 -18.93 9.52
N ASN A 80 23.80 -18.52 10.72
CA ASN A 80 23.13 -18.78 12.00
C ASN A 80 22.59 -17.48 12.62
N ARG A 81 21.71 -16.77 11.93
CA ARG A 81 21.23 -15.46 12.40
C ARG A 81 20.22 -15.61 13.55
N SER A 82 20.28 -14.74 14.55
CA SER A 82 19.30 -14.69 15.65
C SER A 82 18.05 -13.91 15.22
N ASN A 83 16.92 -14.18 15.89
CA ASN A 83 15.67 -13.43 15.70
C ASN A 83 15.59 -12.34 16.78
N ALA A 84 15.25 -11.11 16.39
CA ALA A 84 15.10 -10.01 17.34
C ALA A 84 13.62 -9.76 17.64
N TYR A 85 13.24 -9.87 18.91
CA TYR A 85 11.89 -9.61 19.39
C TYR A 85 11.87 -8.37 20.27
N PHE A 86 10.93 -7.47 19.99
CA PHE A 86 10.69 -6.25 20.75
C PHE A 86 9.32 -6.35 21.41
N GLY A 87 9.25 -6.19 22.72
CA GLY A 87 8.01 -6.41 23.46
C GLY A 87 8.05 -5.82 24.86
N GLY A 88 7.24 -6.39 25.74
CA GLY A 88 7.15 -6.02 27.15
C GLY A 88 5.80 -5.40 27.51
N GLY A 89 5.52 -5.35 28.81
CA GLY A 89 4.21 -4.96 29.34
C GLY A 89 4.01 -3.46 29.53
N ALA A 90 5.09 -2.68 29.53
CA ALA A 90 5.03 -1.25 29.86
C ALA A 90 4.74 -0.41 28.60
N ALA A 91 3.54 0.18 28.52
CA ALA A 91 3.20 1.13 27.47
C ALA A 91 4.21 2.29 27.40
N GLY A 92 4.59 2.69 26.19
CA GLY A 92 5.54 3.78 25.97
C GLY A 92 6.15 3.73 24.57
N ASP A 93 6.79 4.82 24.20
CA ASP A 93 7.58 4.94 22.97
C ASP A 93 9.05 4.80 23.31
N TYR A 94 9.69 3.74 22.81
CA TYR A 94 11.06 3.41 23.16
C TYR A 94 11.98 3.46 21.93
N THR A 95 13.16 4.02 22.12
CA THR A 95 14.20 4.08 21.09
C THR A 95 15.31 3.08 21.39
N VAL A 96 15.58 2.22 20.41
CA VAL A 96 16.70 1.27 20.43
C VAL A 96 17.72 1.69 19.38
N THR A 97 18.87 2.14 19.83
CA THR A 97 19.96 2.61 18.97
C THR A 97 20.89 1.46 18.62
N LEU A 98 21.08 1.18 17.34
CA LEU A 98 22.04 0.19 16.87
C LEU A 98 23.47 0.71 16.98
N GLY A 99 24.25 0.11 17.87
CA GLY A 99 25.67 0.43 18.07
C GLY A 99 26.61 -0.24 17.04
N PHE A 100 26.08 -1.13 16.19
CA PHE A 100 26.81 -1.88 15.17
C PHE A 100 25.89 -2.21 14.00
N ASP A 101 26.45 -2.76 12.91
CA ASP A 101 25.67 -3.23 11.77
C ASP A 101 25.07 -4.61 12.13
N ALA A 102 23.78 -4.63 12.43
CA ALA A 102 23.10 -5.82 12.89
C ALA A 102 22.80 -6.77 11.72
N VAL A 103 23.04 -8.06 11.93
CA VAL A 103 22.64 -9.13 11.00
C VAL A 103 21.66 -10.03 11.72
N VAL A 104 20.41 -10.04 11.27
CA VAL A 104 19.32 -10.77 11.91
C VAL A 104 18.59 -11.65 10.91
N ASN A 105 17.90 -12.67 11.41
CA ASN A 105 17.02 -13.46 10.58
C ASN A 105 15.74 -12.66 10.32
N PHE A 106 14.94 -12.36 11.35
CA PHE A 106 13.80 -11.44 11.27
C PHE A 106 13.70 -10.55 12.49
N ILE A 107 12.86 -9.52 12.39
CA ILE A 107 12.50 -8.63 13.51
C ILE A 107 11.00 -8.74 13.76
N GLN A 108 10.61 -8.85 15.02
CA GLN A 108 9.21 -8.88 15.41
C GLN A 108 8.94 -8.00 16.62
N GLN A 109 7.99 -7.08 16.49
CA GLN A 109 7.29 -6.52 17.64
C GLN A 109 6.21 -7.51 18.10
N THR A 110 6.33 -8.02 19.32
CA THR A 110 5.35 -8.92 19.93
C THR A 110 4.10 -8.14 20.34
N ALA A 111 3.04 -8.88 20.70
CA ALA A 111 1.82 -8.23 21.19
C ALA A 111 2.13 -7.50 22.51
N GLY A 112 1.66 -6.26 22.63
CA GLY A 112 1.91 -5.40 23.78
C GLY A 112 1.48 -3.96 23.52
N THR A 113 1.73 -3.09 24.50
CA THR A 113 1.38 -1.67 24.46
C THR A 113 2.57 -0.76 24.14
N SER A 114 3.76 -1.32 24.00
CA SER A 114 5.00 -0.61 23.71
C SER A 114 5.13 -0.35 22.22
N ASN A 115 5.58 0.83 21.85
CA ASN A 115 6.04 1.20 20.51
C ASN A 115 7.56 1.25 20.50
N TYR A 116 8.17 0.95 19.36
CA TYR A 116 9.62 0.92 19.23
C TYR A 116 10.11 1.65 18.00
N THR A 117 11.18 2.41 18.16
CA THR A 117 11.95 3.04 17.09
C THR A 117 13.35 2.44 17.04
N LEU A 118 13.71 1.82 15.92
CA LEU A 118 15.08 1.38 15.64
C LEU A 118 15.83 2.46 14.88
N THR A 119 16.94 2.92 15.43
CA THR A 119 17.75 4.01 14.86
C THR A 119 19.25 3.70 14.90
N GLY A 120 20.06 4.54 14.27
CA GLY A 120 21.51 4.41 14.21
C GLY A 120 21.98 3.66 12.95
N ARG A 121 22.69 2.55 13.13
CA ARG A 121 23.37 1.82 12.06
C ARG A 121 22.43 0.91 11.26
N GLN A 122 22.96 0.16 10.29
CA GLN A 122 22.20 -0.67 9.36
C GLN A 122 21.76 -2.02 9.96
N ILE A 123 20.69 -2.58 9.40
CA ILE A 123 20.14 -3.91 9.72
C ILE A 123 20.11 -4.73 8.43
N THR A 124 20.80 -5.86 8.42
CA THR A 124 20.74 -6.84 7.32
C THR A 124 19.83 -8.01 7.70
N LEU A 125 18.73 -8.16 6.97
CA LEU A 125 17.76 -9.25 7.11
C LEU A 125 18.20 -10.51 6.33
N GLY A 126 17.84 -11.69 6.85
CA GLY A 126 18.14 -12.98 6.25
C GLY A 126 17.33 -13.29 4.99
N ASN A 127 17.69 -14.37 4.28
CA ASN A 127 17.02 -14.78 3.03
C ASN A 127 15.53 -15.16 3.20
N ALA A 128 15.06 -15.37 4.44
CA ALA A 128 13.65 -15.57 4.79
C ALA A 128 13.15 -14.53 5.81
N GLY A 129 13.93 -13.46 6.01
CA GLY A 129 13.71 -12.46 7.04
C GLY A 129 12.57 -11.52 6.74
N GLY A 130 11.68 -11.36 7.72
CA GLY A 130 10.59 -10.41 7.66
C GLY A 130 10.66 -9.34 8.75
N LEU A 131 9.79 -8.35 8.61
CA LEU A 131 9.38 -7.47 9.68
C LEU A 131 7.97 -7.91 10.09
N ARG A 132 7.77 -8.16 11.39
CA ARG A 132 6.45 -8.48 11.93
C ARG A 132 6.06 -7.49 13.01
N VAL A 133 4.85 -6.97 12.93
CA VAL A 133 4.28 -6.06 13.94
C VAL A 133 2.95 -6.63 14.41
N ASN A 134 2.84 -7.01 15.68
CA ASN A 134 1.62 -7.61 16.22
C ASN A 134 0.69 -6.62 16.93
N SER A 135 1.16 -5.40 17.19
CA SER A 135 0.39 -4.32 17.80
C SER A 135 1.20 -3.03 17.75
N GLY A 136 0.54 -1.88 17.92
CA GLY A 136 1.21 -0.59 18.07
C GLY A 136 2.00 -0.15 16.84
N VAL A 137 2.98 0.72 17.06
CA VAL A 137 3.81 1.31 16.03
C VAL A 137 5.25 0.81 16.15
N PHE A 138 5.79 0.29 15.05
CA PHE A 138 7.20 -0.03 14.89
C PHE A 138 7.83 0.91 13.86
N VAL A 139 8.80 1.71 14.26
CA VAL A 139 9.52 2.63 13.38
C VAL A 139 10.92 2.07 13.10
N VAL A 140 11.31 2.04 11.83
CA VAL A 140 12.66 1.67 11.42
C VAL A 140 13.29 2.86 10.69
N GLU A 141 14.08 3.64 11.41
CA GLU A 141 14.91 4.74 10.89
C GLU A 141 16.26 4.25 10.38
N SER A 142 16.76 3.16 10.95
CA SER A 142 17.94 2.45 10.44
C SER A 142 17.77 1.99 9.00
N THR A 143 18.85 2.04 8.21
CA THR A 143 18.87 1.43 6.87
C THR A 143 18.63 -0.08 6.97
N LEU A 144 17.57 -0.53 6.30
CA LEU A 144 17.28 -1.94 6.09
C LEU A 144 17.94 -2.45 4.82
N ILE A 145 18.59 -3.60 4.92
CA ILE A 145 19.17 -4.33 3.80
C ILE A 145 18.54 -5.71 3.74
N ALA A 146 17.92 -6.04 2.61
CA ALA A 146 17.35 -7.37 2.36
C ALA A 146 17.69 -7.80 0.94
N GLY A 147 18.52 -8.84 0.79
CA GLY A 147 18.92 -9.37 -0.52
C GLY A 147 17.91 -10.32 -1.16
N ALA A 148 16.91 -10.79 -0.38
CA ALA A 148 15.80 -11.64 -0.82
C ALA A 148 14.46 -10.92 -0.63
N ASN A 149 13.36 -11.56 -1.02
CA ASN A 149 12.00 -11.03 -0.84
C ASN A 149 11.76 -10.67 0.64
N LEU A 150 11.39 -9.43 0.92
CA LEU A 150 11.12 -8.98 2.28
C LEU A 150 9.64 -9.16 2.62
N ASN A 151 9.35 -9.93 3.67
CA ASN A 151 7.99 -10.05 4.21
C ASN A 151 7.71 -8.96 5.24
N MET A 152 6.60 -8.25 5.09
CA MET A 152 6.08 -7.28 6.06
C MET A 152 4.70 -7.77 6.53
N ASN A 153 4.67 -8.32 7.74
CA ASN A 153 3.50 -9.00 8.29
C ASN A 153 2.96 -8.23 9.50
N LEU A 154 1.83 -7.57 9.33
CA LEU A 154 1.25 -6.72 10.36
C LEU A 154 -0.11 -7.25 10.76
N SER A 155 -0.31 -7.50 12.04
CA SER A 155 -1.57 -8.06 12.54
C SER A 155 -2.77 -7.13 12.30
N ALA A 156 -3.97 -7.69 12.44
CA ALA A 156 -5.22 -6.94 12.44
C ALA A 156 -5.53 -6.18 13.74
N ALA A 157 -4.61 -6.10 14.71
CA ALA A 157 -4.81 -5.28 15.90
C ALA A 157 -4.90 -3.80 15.51
N THR A 158 -5.83 -3.07 16.12
CA THR A 158 -6.06 -1.65 15.82
C THR A 158 -4.79 -0.82 15.97
N GLY A 159 -4.48 0.00 14.96
CA GLY A 159 -3.33 0.90 14.97
C GLY A 159 -1.99 0.23 14.63
N THR A 160 -1.97 -1.07 14.29
CA THR A 160 -0.74 -1.78 13.92
C THR A 160 -0.09 -1.14 12.69
N THR A 161 1.08 -0.51 12.90
CA THR A 161 1.78 0.24 11.87
C THR A 161 3.28 -0.09 11.86
N LEU A 162 3.82 -0.37 10.69
CA LEU A 162 5.25 -0.40 10.42
C LEU A 162 5.62 0.88 9.67
N VAL A 163 6.44 1.74 10.27
CA VAL A 163 6.95 2.95 9.63
C VAL A 163 8.36 2.70 9.12
N LEU A 164 8.54 2.83 7.80
CA LEU A 164 9.84 2.75 7.15
C LEU A 164 10.38 4.17 6.95
N ALA A 165 11.27 4.59 7.85
CA ALA A 165 11.88 5.92 7.86
C ALA A 165 13.34 5.92 7.36
N GLY A 166 13.97 4.73 7.30
CA GLY A 166 15.31 4.57 6.77
C GLY A 166 15.43 4.71 5.25
N ASP A 167 16.64 5.04 4.81
CA ASP A 167 17.07 4.92 3.42
C ASP A 167 17.46 3.46 3.15
N ASN A 168 16.58 2.70 2.50
CA ASN A 168 16.64 1.24 2.50
C ASN A 168 17.23 0.67 1.20
N THR A 169 17.93 -0.46 1.31
CA THR A 169 18.40 -1.26 0.16
C THR A 169 17.70 -2.60 0.18
N LEU A 170 16.48 -2.61 -0.36
CA LEU A 170 15.64 -3.78 -0.45
C LEU A 170 15.78 -4.41 -1.84
N SER A 171 15.72 -5.75 -1.90
CA SER A 171 15.70 -6.51 -3.14
C SER A 171 14.46 -6.21 -4.00
N THR A 172 14.30 -6.94 -5.10
CA THR A 172 13.27 -6.67 -6.11
C THR A 172 11.84 -6.73 -5.57
N THR A 173 11.55 -7.48 -4.50
CA THR A 173 10.17 -7.69 -4.03
C THR A 173 9.98 -7.46 -2.54
N VAL A 174 8.93 -6.72 -2.19
CA VAL A 174 8.35 -6.67 -0.83
C VAL A 174 6.99 -7.35 -0.85
N GLN A 175 6.68 -8.16 0.16
CA GLN A 175 5.40 -8.80 0.34
C GLN A 175 4.72 -8.25 1.58
N ILE A 176 3.54 -7.63 1.42
CA ILE A 176 2.76 -7.09 2.54
C ILE A 176 1.57 -8.03 2.75
N GLY A 177 1.46 -8.63 3.94
CA GLY A 177 0.36 -9.56 4.26
C GLY A 177 0.63 -11.02 3.88
N ASN A 178 1.87 -11.47 4.01
CA ASN A 178 2.24 -12.88 3.82
C ASN A 178 2.00 -13.69 5.11
N GLY A 179 0.73 -14.03 5.34
CA GLY A 179 0.26 -14.81 6.47
C GLY A 179 -1.27 -14.76 6.59
N SER A 180 -1.81 -15.16 7.74
CA SER A 180 -3.23 -15.07 8.08
C SER A 180 -3.51 -13.96 9.09
N ASN A 181 -4.73 -13.41 9.07
CA ASN A 181 -5.21 -12.38 10.01
C ASN A 181 -4.33 -11.13 10.08
N LEU A 182 -3.82 -10.69 8.92
CA LEU A 182 -3.04 -9.47 8.78
C LEU A 182 -3.93 -8.37 8.19
N ASP A 183 -4.00 -7.21 8.84
CA ASP A 183 -4.74 -6.01 8.38
C ASP A 183 -4.06 -4.69 8.80
N GLY A 184 -2.72 -4.71 8.89
CA GLY A 184 -1.95 -3.55 9.35
C GLY A 184 -1.50 -2.60 8.24
N THR A 185 -0.87 -1.50 8.63
CA THR A 185 -0.38 -0.45 7.73
C THR A 185 1.15 -0.44 7.63
N VAL A 186 1.69 -0.56 6.42
CA VAL A 186 3.07 -0.16 6.14
C VAL A 186 3.06 1.29 5.69
N LYS A 187 3.69 2.17 6.45
CA LYS A 187 3.78 3.61 6.18
C LYS A 187 5.20 4.00 5.79
N LEU A 188 5.32 4.78 4.72
CA LEU A 188 6.59 5.35 4.31
C LEU A 188 6.83 6.68 5.05
N ALA A 189 8.03 6.88 5.56
CA ALA A 189 8.48 8.13 6.16
C ALA A 189 9.80 8.63 5.52
N ASN A 190 10.16 8.04 4.38
CA ASN A 190 11.31 8.41 3.57
C ASN A 190 11.01 8.11 2.09
N ALA A 191 11.46 8.98 1.19
CA ALA A 191 11.24 8.81 -0.25
C ALA A 191 11.90 7.51 -0.79
N ASN A 192 13.00 7.07 -0.18
CA ASN A 192 13.67 5.80 -0.52
C ASN A 192 13.33 4.66 0.47
N ALA A 193 12.22 4.76 1.20
CA ALA A 193 11.80 3.74 2.18
C ALA A 193 11.60 2.35 1.56
N LEU A 194 11.20 2.26 0.28
CA LEU A 194 11.10 0.99 -0.45
C LEU A 194 12.36 0.64 -1.25
N GLY A 195 13.43 1.43 -1.18
CA GLY A 195 14.70 1.15 -1.83
C GLY A 195 14.60 0.80 -3.31
N GLY A 196 15.35 -0.24 -3.73
CA GLY A 196 15.36 -0.78 -5.09
C GLY A 196 14.21 -1.73 -5.45
N VAL A 197 13.15 -1.83 -4.64
CA VAL A 197 12.00 -2.70 -4.92
C VAL A 197 11.39 -2.36 -6.28
N SER A 198 11.20 -3.38 -7.11
CA SER A 198 10.46 -3.29 -8.37
C SER A 198 8.99 -3.66 -8.19
N THR A 199 8.66 -4.55 -7.25
CA THR A 199 7.29 -5.02 -7.03
C THR A 199 6.92 -5.08 -5.56
N VAL A 200 5.79 -4.48 -5.20
CA VAL A 200 5.11 -4.69 -3.93
C VAL A 200 3.98 -5.68 -4.15
N ASN A 201 4.11 -6.87 -3.58
CA ASN A 201 3.03 -7.86 -3.57
C ASN A 201 2.14 -7.57 -2.37
N MET A 202 0.98 -6.99 -2.64
CA MET A 202 -0.05 -6.73 -1.64
C MET A 202 -0.86 -8.00 -1.41
N ASN A 203 -1.15 -8.28 -0.14
CA ASN A 203 -2.13 -9.27 0.27
C ASN A 203 -1.91 -10.66 -0.34
N THR A 204 -0.73 -11.25 -0.15
CA THR A 204 -0.46 -12.57 -0.70
C THR A 204 -1.36 -13.66 -0.08
N ASN A 205 -1.66 -13.55 1.22
CA ASN A 205 -2.47 -14.54 1.95
C ASN A 205 -3.57 -13.94 2.86
N SER A 206 -3.53 -12.64 3.16
CA SER A 206 -4.51 -11.91 4.01
C SER A 206 -5.21 -10.78 3.25
N SER A 207 -6.22 -10.14 3.86
CA SER A 207 -6.96 -9.01 3.30
C SER A 207 -6.94 -7.82 4.26
N GLY A 208 -7.07 -6.62 3.70
CA GLY A 208 -7.17 -5.36 4.43
C GLY A 208 -5.87 -4.55 4.50
N GLN A 209 -4.72 -5.16 4.18
CA GLN A 209 -3.42 -4.50 4.28
C GLN A 209 -3.38 -3.14 3.58
N THR A 210 -2.77 -2.19 4.26
CA THR A 210 -2.58 -0.83 3.76
C THR A 210 -1.13 -0.56 3.47
N LEU A 211 -0.85 -0.06 2.27
CA LEU A 211 0.37 0.68 1.96
C LEU A 211 0.04 2.17 1.98
N ASP A 212 0.66 2.89 2.90
CA ASP A 212 0.56 4.35 3.01
C ASP A 212 1.85 5.00 2.51
N ILE A 213 1.79 5.60 1.32
CA ILE A 213 2.93 6.27 0.70
C ILE A 213 3.11 7.71 1.18
N ASN A 214 2.24 8.20 2.07
CA ASN A 214 2.45 9.38 2.91
C ASN A 214 3.05 10.61 2.19
N GLY A 215 2.48 11.02 1.06
CA GLY A 215 2.89 12.23 0.36
C GLY A 215 4.16 12.09 -0.50
N TYR A 216 4.62 10.88 -0.77
CA TYR A 216 5.77 10.62 -1.65
C TYR A 216 5.32 10.26 -3.08
N THR A 217 6.16 10.62 -4.05
CA THR A 217 6.08 10.14 -5.43
C THR A 217 6.96 8.90 -5.60
N LEU A 218 6.33 7.79 -5.98
CA LEU A 218 6.95 6.47 -6.09
C LEU A 218 7.02 6.04 -7.56
N ASN A 219 8.20 6.16 -8.14
CA ASN A 219 8.47 5.85 -9.56
C ASN A 219 9.01 4.43 -9.75
N GLY A 220 8.59 3.76 -10.82
CA GLY A 220 9.16 2.48 -11.26
C GLY A 220 8.89 1.29 -10.32
N LYS A 221 7.86 1.38 -9.47
CA LYS A 221 7.44 0.31 -8.55
C LYS A 221 6.05 -0.18 -8.93
N ASN A 222 5.90 -1.48 -9.14
CA ASN A 222 4.62 -2.10 -9.45
C ASN A 222 3.94 -2.62 -8.19
N ILE A 223 2.61 -2.62 -8.16
CA ILE A 223 1.82 -3.37 -7.19
C ILE A 223 1.18 -4.57 -7.89
N THR A 224 1.22 -5.72 -7.23
CA THR A 224 0.39 -6.87 -7.60
C THR A 224 -0.39 -7.36 -6.39
N SER A 225 -1.53 -8.01 -6.62
CA SER A 225 -2.33 -8.60 -5.54
C SER A 225 -2.82 -9.99 -5.89
N ALA A 226 -2.98 -10.85 -4.87
CA ALA A 226 -3.60 -12.16 -5.04
C ALA A 226 -5.12 -12.03 -5.21
N SER A 227 -5.75 -13.06 -5.79
CA SER A 227 -7.20 -13.10 -6.03
C SER A 227 -8.01 -13.15 -4.73
N GLY A 228 -9.09 -12.36 -4.69
CA GLY A 228 -10.03 -12.29 -3.58
C GLY A 228 -9.42 -11.70 -2.30
N LYS A 229 -8.50 -10.72 -2.43
CA LYS A 229 -7.79 -10.12 -1.30
C LYS A 229 -7.72 -8.59 -1.36
N ASN A 230 -8.70 -7.92 -0.76
CA ASN A 230 -8.84 -6.45 -0.80
C ASN A 230 -7.70 -5.72 -0.12
N PHE A 231 -7.02 -4.78 -0.79
CA PHE A 231 -5.92 -3.99 -0.22
C PHE A 231 -6.17 -2.50 -0.38
N ARG A 232 -5.38 -1.71 0.35
CA ARG A 232 -5.46 -0.25 0.36
C ARG A 232 -4.14 0.37 -0.09
N LEU A 233 -4.22 1.37 -0.96
CA LEU A 233 -3.11 2.26 -1.29
C LEU A 233 -3.53 3.68 -0.94
N ILE A 234 -2.89 4.28 0.06
CA ILE A 234 -3.29 5.59 0.55
C ILE A 234 -2.12 6.56 0.61
N SER A 235 -2.45 7.83 0.76
CA SER A 235 -1.51 8.84 1.26
C SER A 235 -2.10 9.51 2.49
N SER A 236 -1.44 9.36 3.64
CA SER A 236 -1.84 10.03 4.87
C SER A 236 -1.22 11.42 5.08
N SER A 237 -0.43 11.90 4.11
CA SER A 237 0.22 13.20 4.23
C SER A 237 -0.80 14.32 4.34
N THR A 238 -0.52 15.27 5.24
CA THR A 238 -1.30 16.50 5.40
C THR A 238 -0.63 17.69 4.72
N THR A 239 0.57 17.52 4.18
CA THR A 239 1.39 18.61 3.63
C THR A 239 1.56 18.51 2.13
N SER A 240 1.58 17.30 1.58
CA SER A 240 1.98 17.04 0.20
C SER A 240 1.02 16.07 -0.49
N ASP A 241 0.83 16.29 -1.78
CA ASP A 241 0.21 15.30 -2.65
C ASP A 241 1.13 14.10 -2.84
N ALA A 242 0.58 12.97 -3.24
CA ALA A 242 1.33 11.74 -3.46
C ALA A 242 1.06 11.19 -4.86
N GLU A 243 2.03 10.43 -5.38
CA GLU A 243 1.90 9.81 -6.69
C GLU A 243 2.44 8.38 -6.67
N TRP A 244 1.68 7.46 -7.25
CA TRP A 244 2.12 6.12 -7.59
C TRP A 244 2.24 5.97 -9.11
N ALA A 245 3.46 5.98 -9.63
CA ALA A 245 3.70 6.02 -11.08
C ALA A 245 3.98 4.66 -11.72
N GLY A 246 4.05 3.59 -10.95
CA GLY A 246 4.17 2.24 -11.51
C GLY A 246 2.83 1.52 -11.64
N ASN A 247 2.84 0.37 -12.30
CA ASN A 247 1.61 -0.32 -12.66
C ASN A 247 0.99 -1.03 -11.44
N ILE A 248 -0.33 -1.14 -11.44
CA ILE A 248 -1.10 -1.86 -10.43
C ILE A 248 -1.88 -2.98 -11.12
N SER A 249 -1.60 -4.23 -10.73
CA SER A 249 -2.37 -5.40 -11.16
C SER A 249 -3.27 -5.89 -10.03
N ILE A 250 -4.57 -5.76 -10.22
CA ILE A 250 -5.61 -6.14 -9.27
C ILE A 250 -6.01 -7.60 -9.55
N GLY A 251 -5.84 -8.46 -8.55
CA GLY A 251 -6.22 -9.87 -8.62
C GLY A 251 -7.73 -10.06 -8.87
N ALA A 252 -8.12 -11.24 -9.34
CA ALA A 252 -9.52 -11.53 -9.61
C ALA A 252 -10.37 -11.44 -8.33
N GLY A 253 -11.52 -10.77 -8.37
CA GLY A 253 -12.39 -10.58 -7.20
C GLY A 253 -11.77 -9.76 -6.07
N THR A 254 -10.66 -9.05 -6.33
CA THR A 254 -9.99 -8.16 -5.37
C THR A 254 -10.49 -6.73 -5.56
N THR A 255 -10.60 -5.99 -4.46
CA THR A 255 -10.87 -4.54 -4.47
C THR A 255 -9.62 -3.77 -4.04
N LEU A 256 -9.17 -2.85 -4.89
CA LEU A 256 -8.25 -1.78 -4.50
C LEU A 256 -9.06 -0.63 -3.90
N THR A 257 -8.76 -0.25 -2.66
CA THR A 257 -9.27 1.00 -2.08
C THR A 257 -8.17 2.06 -2.07
N ALA A 258 -8.37 3.21 -2.70
CA ALA A 258 -7.32 4.22 -2.85
C ALA A 258 -7.78 5.66 -2.63
N GLY A 259 -6.87 6.51 -2.16
CA GLY A 259 -7.06 7.95 -2.03
C GLY A 259 -6.16 8.59 -0.98
N ALA A 260 -6.02 9.91 -1.03
CA ALA A 260 -5.34 10.69 0.01
C ALA A 260 -6.31 11.10 1.13
N THR A 261 -5.91 10.89 2.39
CA THR A 261 -6.74 11.23 3.56
C THR A 261 -6.50 12.64 4.09
N GLY A 262 -5.42 13.30 3.65
CA GLY A 262 -5.13 14.69 4.01
C GLY A 262 -6.13 15.64 3.34
N ALA A 263 -6.67 16.59 4.09
CA ALA A 263 -7.60 17.57 3.53
C ALA A 263 -6.93 18.41 2.43
N GLY A 264 -7.55 18.43 1.25
CA GLY A 264 -7.02 19.12 0.07
C GLY A 264 -5.75 18.49 -0.50
N LYS A 265 -5.46 17.23 -0.15
CA LYS A 265 -4.36 16.45 -0.72
C LYS A 265 -4.88 15.37 -1.63
N THR A 266 -4.06 15.01 -2.61
CA THR A 266 -4.41 14.03 -3.63
C THR A 266 -3.48 12.82 -3.59
N LEU A 267 -4.02 11.67 -4.01
CA LEU A 267 -3.22 10.52 -4.42
C LEU A 267 -3.45 10.35 -5.92
N GLU A 268 -2.40 10.52 -6.70
CA GLU A 268 -2.39 10.25 -8.13
C GLU A 268 -1.87 8.84 -8.41
N ILE A 269 -2.55 8.11 -9.31
CA ILE A 269 -2.04 6.89 -9.91
C ILE A 269 -1.85 7.18 -11.40
N SER A 270 -0.58 7.38 -11.78
CA SER A 270 -0.17 7.70 -13.16
C SER A 270 0.28 6.46 -13.95
N GLY A 271 0.54 5.35 -13.25
CA GLY A 271 0.77 4.04 -13.87
C GLY A 271 -0.52 3.37 -14.37
N GLU A 272 -0.37 2.24 -15.07
CA GLU A 272 -1.51 1.45 -15.55
C GLU A 272 -2.22 0.71 -14.38
N ILE A 273 -3.55 0.74 -14.33
CA ILE A 273 -4.35 -0.13 -13.46
C ILE A 273 -5.03 -1.21 -14.31
N SER A 274 -4.74 -2.48 -14.03
CA SER A 274 -5.31 -3.63 -14.74
C SER A 274 -5.94 -4.65 -13.79
N GLY A 275 -6.88 -5.48 -14.29
CA GLY A 275 -7.47 -6.56 -13.51
C GLY A 275 -8.80 -7.07 -14.07
N ALA A 276 -8.81 -8.31 -14.58
CA ALA A 276 -9.94 -8.87 -15.34
C ALA A 276 -11.24 -9.11 -14.56
N THR A 277 -11.25 -8.97 -13.23
CA THR A 277 -12.45 -8.81 -12.38
C THR A 277 -12.13 -7.97 -11.13
N GLY A 278 -11.08 -7.13 -11.22
CA GLY A 278 -10.62 -6.31 -10.12
C GLY A 278 -11.47 -5.05 -9.99
N ASN A 279 -11.84 -4.69 -8.76
CA ASN A 279 -12.65 -3.50 -8.46
C ASN A 279 -11.78 -2.36 -7.95
N LEU A 280 -12.25 -1.13 -8.16
CA LEU A 280 -11.68 0.07 -7.57
C LEU A 280 -12.71 0.70 -6.61
N THR A 281 -12.22 1.21 -5.48
CA THR A 281 -13.03 1.99 -4.54
C THR A 281 -12.22 3.21 -4.11
N THR A 282 -12.80 4.41 -4.17
CA THR A 282 -12.17 5.55 -3.54
C THR A 282 -12.29 5.42 -2.02
N LEU A 283 -11.27 5.87 -1.30
CA LEU A 283 -11.35 5.95 0.15
C LEU A 283 -12.37 7.02 0.55
N ALA A 284 -13.17 6.80 1.60
CA ALA A 284 -14.10 7.82 2.09
C ALA A 284 -13.35 9.10 2.50
N ASN A 285 -13.95 10.27 2.22
CA ASN A 285 -13.34 11.58 2.50
C ASN A 285 -11.93 11.77 1.90
N SER A 286 -11.70 11.23 0.70
CA SER A 286 -10.40 11.28 0.02
C SER A 286 -10.47 11.89 -1.37
N HIS A 287 -9.31 12.20 -1.95
CA HIS A 287 -9.18 12.55 -3.36
C HIS A 287 -8.24 11.54 -4.04
N LEU A 288 -8.75 10.87 -5.07
CA LEU A 288 -8.00 9.96 -5.93
C LEU A 288 -8.00 10.51 -7.37
N ILE A 289 -6.82 10.61 -7.97
CA ILE A 289 -6.63 11.00 -9.37
C ILE A 289 -6.10 9.79 -10.15
N LEU A 290 -6.71 9.48 -11.29
CA LEU A 290 -6.18 8.56 -12.28
C LEU A 290 -5.75 9.36 -13.51
N SER A 291 -4.45 9.33 -13.83
CA SER A 291 -3.89 10.02 -15.00
C SER A 291 -3.25 9.08 -16.01
N GLY A 292 -3.10 7.80 -15.64
CA GLY A 292 -2.68 6.71 -16.51
C GLY A 292 -3.84 5.93 -17.15
N THR A 293 -3.51 4.76 -17.69
CA THR A 293 -4.45 3.85 -18.36
C THR A 293 -5.12 2.91 -17.35
N SER A 294 -6.45 2.85 -17.33
CA SER A 294 -7.23 1.96 -16.48
C SER A 294 -8.02 0.95 -17.31
N THR A 295 -7.65 -0.33 -17.20
CA THR A 295 -8.20 -1.47 -17.95
C THR A 295 -8.81 -2.56 -17.05
N TYR A 296 -8.90 -2.32 -15.74
CA TYR A 296 -9.63 -3.21 -14.84
C TYR A 296 -11.10 -3.32 -15.27
N SER A 297 -11.73 -4.47 -15.06
CA SER A 297 -13.10 -4.75 -15.55
C SER A 297 -14.17 -4.78 -14.45
N GLY A 298 -13.79 -4.67 -13.17
CA GLY A 298 -14.71 -4.58 -12.05
C GLY A 298 -15.30 -3.18 -11.86
N ALA A 299 -16.25 -3.08 -10.93
CA ALA A 299 -16.94 -1.83 -10.63
C ALA A 299 -16.00 -0.79 -10.01
N THR A 300 -16.34 0.48 -10.19
CA THR A 300 -15.72 1.60 -9.47
C THR A 300 -16.72 2.12 -8.44
N THR A 301 -16.36 2.10 -7.16
CA THR A 301 -17.21 2.69 -6.10
C THR A 301 -16.60 4.01 -5.64
N ILE A 302 -17.33 5.10 -5.82
CA ILE A 302 -16.95 6.42 -5.34
C ILE A 302 -17.58 6.63 -3.97
N ALA A 303 -16.79 6.44 -2.92
CA ALA A 303 -17.23 6.53 -1.54
C ALA A 303 -17.75 7.93 -1.17
N ALA A 304 -18.60 7.99 -0.14
CA ALA A 304 -19.13 9.24 0.38
C ALA A 304 -18.01 10.22 0.79
N GLY A 305 -18.22 11.51 0.50
CA GLY A 305 -17.28 12.58 0.80
C GLY A 305 -15.97 12.53 -0.01
N SER A 306 -15.82 11.59 -0.94
CA SER A 306 -14.63 11.47 -1.78
C SER A 306 -14.80 12.11 -3.15
N THR A 307 -13.68 12.45 -3.76
CA THR A 307 -13.56 12.87 -5.16
C THR A 307 -12.75 11.83 -5.93
N PHE A 308 -13.37 11.26 -6.95
CA PHE A 308 -12.68 10.52 -8.00
C PHE A 308 -12.41 11.47 -9.16
N GLU A 309 -11.18 11.53 -9.63
CA GLU A 309 -10.80 12.34 -10.77
C GLU A 309 -10.13 11.47 -11.83
N LEU A 310 -10.65 11.52 -13.06
CA LEU A 310 -9.92 11.08 -14.24
C LEU A 310 -9.31 12.32 -14.88
N ALA A 311 -7.99 12.47 -14.77
CA ALA A 311 -7.25 13.62 -15.29
C ALA A 311 -7.31 13.66 -16.83
N ALA A 312 -6.91 14.78 -17.42
CA ALA A 312 -6.94 15.00 -18.88
C ALA A 312 -6.20 13.92 -19.69
N THR A 313 -5.11 13.38 -19.16
CA THR A 313 -4.34 12.28 -19.79
C THR A 313 -4.86 10.90 -19.44
N GLY A 314 -5.76 10.81 -18.45
CA GLY A 314 -6.30 9.56 -17.94
C GLY A 314 -7.14 8.85 -19.00
N PHE A 315 -7.12 7.54 -18.94
CA PHE A 315 -7.90 6.67 -19.81
C PHE A 315 -8.62 5.62 -18.96
N ILE A 316 -9.89 5.36 -19.27
CA ILE A 316 -10.63 4.25 -18.66
C ILE A 316 -11.40 3.43 -19.70
N LEU A 317 -11.32 2.11 -19.56
CA LEU A 317 -12.05 1.14 -20.37
C LEU A 317 -13.30 0.65 -19.63
N PHE A 318 -14.45 0.77 -20.27
CA PHE A 318 -15.70 0.16 -19.82
C PHE A 318 -16.03 -1.02 -20.72
N ASN A 319 -16.19 -2.20 -20.12
CA ASN A 319 -16.60 -3.40 -20.83
C ASN A 319 -18.10 -3.64 -20.68
N LEU A 320 -18.76 -4.13 -21.73
CA LEU A 320 -20.10 -4.69 -21.60
C LEU A 320 -20.09 -6.10 -21.06
N ASN A 321 -21.18 -6.42 -20.37
CA ASN A 321 -21.44 -7.76 -19.88
C ASN A 321 -21.91 -8.62 -21.06
N ALA A 322 -21.12 -9.63 -21.43
CA ALA A 322 -21.45 -10.50 -22.55
C ALA A 322 -22.87 -11.07 -22.41
N GLY A 323 -23.72 -10.83 -23.42
CA GLY A 323 -25.11 -11.30 -23.44
C GLY A 323 -26.09 -10.56 -22.51
N LYS A 324 -25.74 -9.38 -21.97
CA LYS A 324 -26.65 -8.50 -21.23
C LYS A 324 -26.49 -7.04 -21.65
N ASP A 325 -27.58 -6.28 -21.63
CA ASP A 325 -27.60 -4.83 -21.85
C ASP A 325 -27.04 -4.06 -20.63
N GLY A 326 -25.82 -4.36 -20.17
CA GLY A 326 -25.23 -3.72 -18.99
C GLY A 326 -23.71 -3.59 -19.05
N ILE A 327 -23.18 -2.50 -18.48
CA ILE A 327 -21.75 -2.27 -18.31
C ILE A 327 -21.27 -3.06 -17.07
N VAL A 328 -20.11 -3.71 -17.15
CA VAL A 328 -19.50 -4.43 -16.01
C VAL A 328 -18.80 -3.45 -15.07
N ASN A 329 -18.15 -2.45 -15.66
CA ASN A 329 -17.33 -1.43 -15.02
C ASN A 329 -18.11 -0.19 -14.52
N VAL A 330 -19.31 -0.35 -13.98
CA VAL A 330 -20.13 0.82 -13.60
C VAL A 330 -19.45 1.60 -12.46
N MET A 331 -19.49 2.93 -12.57
CA MET A 331 -19.19 3.86 -11.47
C MET A 331 -20.44 4.03 -10.61
N THR A 332 -20.33 3.68 -9.32
CA THR A 332 -21.42 3.72 -8.34
C THR A 332 -21.02 4.48 -7.08
N GLY A 333 -21.96 4.76 -6.18
CA GLY A 333 -21.69 5.43 -4.90
C GLY A 333 -22.33 6.81 -4.84
N THR A 334 -21.85 7.63 -3.89
CA THR A 334 -22.46 8.93 -3.56
C THR A 334 -21.42 10.05 -3.44
N GLY A 335 -20.19 9.80 -3.89
CA GLY A 335 -19.14 10.83 -3.95
C GLY A 335 -19.26 11.72 -5.20
N THR A 336 -18.17 12.43 -5.49
CA THR A 336 -18.05 13.32 -6.65
C THR A 336 -17.11 12.72 -7.70
N ALA A 337 -17.42 12.91 -8.97
CA ALA A 337 -16.58 12.52 -10.10
C ALA A 337 -16.16 13.75 -10.92
N ILE A 338 -14.86 13.90 -11.19
CA ILE A 338 -14.30 14.86 -12.13
C ILE A 338 -13.77 14.07 -13.33
N LEU A 339 -14.35 14.28 -14.51
CA LEU A 339 -14.12 13.44 -15.68
C LEU A 339 -13.56 14.28 -16.82
N ASP A 340 -12.23 14.37 -16.92
CA ASP A 340 -11.54 15.14 -17.96
C ASP A 340 -10.75 14.26 -18.94
N GLY A 341 -10.64 12.95 -18.70
CA GLY A 341 -9.89 12.04 -19.56
C GLY A 341 -10.68 11.38 -20.70
N THR A 342 -10.10 10.31 -21.23
CA THR A 342 -10.68 9.49 -22.31
C THR A 342 -11.48 8.32 -21.76
N PHE A 343 -12.73 8.22 -22.17
CA PHE A 343 -13.63 7.12 -21.87
C PHE A 343 -13.80 6.25 -23.11
N THR A 344 -13.49 4.96 -22.99
CA THR A 344 -13.71 4.01 -24.09
C THR A 344 -14.66 2.91 -23.65
N LEU A 345 -15.70 2.69 -24.43
CA LEU A 345 -16.57 1.54 -24.31
C LEU A 345 -16.12 0.47 -25.29
N SER A 346 -15.84 -0.73 -24.78
CA SER A 346 -15.56 -1.92 -25.57
C SER A 346 -16.71 -2.89 -25.45
N PHE A 347 -17.32 -3.19 -26.60
CA PHE A 347 -18.41 -4.14 -26.73
C PHE A 347 -18.59 -4.61 -28.15
N ASN A 348 -19.29 -5.73 -28.37
CA ASN A 348 -19.75 -6.12 -29.70
C ASN A 348 -21.13 -5.52 -29.98
N LEU A 349 -21.37 -5.02 -31.19
CA LEU A 349 -22.68 -4.50 -31.62
C LEU A 349 -23.81 -5.53 -31.48
N ALA A 350 -23.49 -6.82 -31.55
CA ALA A 350 -24.45 -7.91 -31.39
C ALA A 350 -24.95 -8.05 -29.94
N ASP A 351 -24.21 -7.49 -28.97
CA ASP A 351 -24.50 -7.63 -27.54
C ASP A 351 -25.47 -6.56 -27.02
N VAL A 352 -25.88 -5.58 -27.85
CA VAL A 352 -26.74 -4.46 -27.42
C VAL A 352 -27.96 -4.31 -28.32
N ALA A 353 -29.14 -4.56 -27.74
CA ALA A 353 -30.40 -4.38 -28.44
C ALA A 353 -30.63 -2.91 -28.84
N GLU A 354 -31.38 -2.69 -29.93
CA GLU A 354 -31.85 -1.34 -30.26
C GLU A 354 -32.78 -0.83 -29.15
N GLY A 355 -32.60 0.42 -28.73
CA GLY A 355 -33.31 0.99 -27.58
C GLY A 355 -32.72 0.65 -26.20
N ALA A 356 -31.64 -0.14 -26.13
CA ALA A 356 -30.94 -0.38 -24.86
C ALA A 356 -30.34 0.93 -24.31
N SER A 357 -30.38 1.05 -22.98
CA SER A 357 -29.82 2.17 -22.23
C SER A 357 -28.84 1.65 -21.19
N LEU A 358 -27.61 2.13 -21.25
CA LEU A 358 -26.46 1.68 -20.48
C LEU A 358 -25.96 2.84 -19.62
N ALA A 359 -25.99 2.70 -18.30
CA ALA A 359 -25.43 3.72 -17.40
C ALA A 359 -24.00 3.31 -17.01
N PHE A 360 -23.02 4.16 -17.30
CA PHE A 360 -21.66 3.97 -16.75
C PHE A 360 -21.46 4.73 -15.43
N LEU A 361 -22.34 5.69 -15.14
CA LEU A 361 -22.36 6.48 -13.93
C LEU A 361 -23.73 6.34 -13.27
N ALA A 362 -23.77 5.96 -12.00
CA ALA A 362 -25.00 5.95 -11.23
C ALA A 362 -25.53 7.39 -11.02
N SER A 363 -26.86 7.55 -10.98
CA SER A 363 -27.54 8.84 -10.80
C SER A 363 -27.17 9.58 -9.52
N ASP A 364 -26.68 8.85 -8.52
CA ASP A 364 -26.37 9.39 -7.19
C ASP A 364 -24.96 9.98 -7.11
N ILE A 365 -24.19 9.91 -8.20
CA ILE A 365 -22.87 10.53 -8.31
C ILE A 365 -23.02 11.92 -8.93
N SER A 366 -22.47 12.93 -8.26
CA SER A 366 -22.30 14.26 -8.84
C SER A 366 -21.09 14.25 -9.77
N ALA A 367 -21.30 14.34 -11.09
CA ALA A 367 -20.22 14.39 -12.06
C ALA A 367 -20.05 15.76 -12.71
N THR A 368 -18.80 16.17 -12.89
CA THR A 368 -18.38 17.29 -13.72
C THR A 368 -17.46 16.80 -14.82
N TYR A 369 -17.58 17.36 -16.01
CA TYR A 369 -16.79 16.97 -17.17
C TYR A 369 -15.88 18.11 -17.60
N GLY A 370 -14.61 17.80 -17.81
CA GLY A 370 -13.61 18.79 -18.21
C GLY A 370 -13.56 19.00 -19.73
N SER A 371 -12.66 19.89 -20.17
CA SER A 371 -12.51 20.27 -21.58
C SER A 371 -11.85 19.21 -22.46
N SER A 372 -11.10 18.30 -21.84
CA SER A 372 -10.37 17.21 -22.51
C SER A 372 -11.20 15.92 -22.54
N PHE A 373 -12.41 15.93 -21.96
CA PHE A 373 -13.31 14.78 -21.96
C PHE A 373 -13.58 14.30 -23.39
N THR A 374 -13.28 13.02 -23.63
CA THR A 374 -13.61 12.35 -24.88
C THR A 374 -14.27 11.01 -24.62
N LEU A 375 -15.20 10.64 -25.50
CA LEU A 375 -15.95 9.40 -25.41
C LEU A 375 -15.85 8.61 -26.71
N ARG A 376 -15.52 7.32 -26.61
CA ARG A 376 -15.32 6.42 -27.74
C ARG A 376 -16.14 5.14 -27.56
N ALA A 377 -16.71 4.62 -28.65
CA ALA A 377 -17.43 3.34 -28.68
C ALA A 377 -17.21 2.64 -30.03
N LEU A 378 -16.86 1.34 -30.05
CA LEU A 378 -16.74 0.54 -31.28
C LEU A 378 -15.98 1.26 -32.42
N ASP A 379 -14.81 1.81 -32.10
CA ASP A 379 -13.95 2.60 -32.99
C ASP A 379 -14.49 3.97 -33.45
N ALA A 380 -15.74 4.33 -33.12
CA ALA A 380 -16.28 5.66 -33.35
C ALA A 380 -15.95 6.59 -32.17
N THR A 381 -15.47 7.79 -32.49
CA THR A 381 -15.39 8.88 -31.52
C THR A 381 -16.72 9.60 -31.52
N LEU A 382 -17.34 9.73 -30.35
CA LEU A 382 -18.55 10.54 -30.22
C LEU A 382 -18.14 12.02 -30.21
N THR A 383 -18.97 12.85 -30.82
CA THR A 383 -18.76 14.30 -30.86
C THR A 383 -19.91 15.01 -30.16
N LYS A 384 -19.63 16.14 -29.53
CA LYS A 384 -20.66 16.96 -28.89
C LYS A 384 -21.69 17.40 -29.94
N VAL A 385 -22.96 17.15 -29.67
CA VAL A 385 -24.06 17.54 -30.55
C VAL A 385 -24.22 19.06 -30.50
N ALA A 386 -24.15 19.71 -31.65
CA ALA A 386 -24.28 21.17 -31.76
C ALA A 386 -25.62 21.64 -31.18
N GLY A 387 -25.59 22.67 -30.32
CA GLY A 387 -26.78 23.22 -29.67
C GLY A 387 -27.31 22.43 -28.48
N ALA A 388 -26.77 21.25 -28.19
CA ALA A 388 -27.05 20.49 -26.97
C ALA A 388 -25.90 20.67 -25.95
N GLN A 389 -26.25 20.94 -24.70
CA GLN A 389 -25.24 21.17 -23.66
C GLN A 389 -24.55 19.87 -23.22
N ASN A 390 -25.32 18.77 -23.15
CA ASN A 390 -24.92 17.52 -22.49
C ASN A 390 -24.92 16.30 -23.41
N LEU A 391 -25.22 16.46 -24.71
CA LEU A 391 -25.36 15.32 -25.62
C LEU A 391 -24.12 15.14 -26.49
N TRP A 392 -23.68 13.89 -26.59
CA TRP A 392 -22.64 13.44 -27.49
C TRP A 392 -23.19 12.35 -28.40
N ALA A 393 -22.86 12.38 -29.69
CA ALA A 393 -23.35 11.38 -30.64
C ALA A 393 -22.28 10.97 -31.66
N GLY A 394 -22.38 9.75 -32.15
CA GLY A 394 -21.48 9.19 -33.16
C GLY A 394 -21.76 7.69 -33.38
N GLY A 395 -21.67 7.22 -34.61
CA GLY A 395 -21.81 5.79 -34.92
C GLY A 395 -23.15 5.15 -34.51
N GLY A 396 -24.24 5.92 -34.43
CA GLY A 396 -25.56 5.44 -33.96
C GLY A 396 -25.74 5.41 -32.44
N TRP A 397 -24.78 5.96 -31.69
CA TRP A 397 -24.81 6.06 -30.23
C TRP A 397 -25.04 7.49 -29.78
N ILE A 398 -25.73 7.62 -28.65
CA ILE A 398 -25.97 8.88 -27.96
C ILE A 398 -25.56 8.70 -26.50
N TYR A 399 -24.79 9.67 -26.00
CA TYR A 399 -24.47 9.78 -24.60
C TYR A 399 -25.02 11.09 -24.03
N ASP A 400 -25.69 11.02 -22.88
CA ASP A 400 -26.16 12.18 -22.14
C ASP A 400 -25.39 12.34 -20.83
N MET A 401 -24.57 13.39 -20.76
CA MET A 401 -23.79 13.76 -19.58
C MET A 401 -24.65 14.14 -18.38
N GLY A 402 -25.89 14.58 -18.61
CA GLY A 402 -26.80 14.96 -17.53
C GLY A 402 -27.36 13.75 -16.79
N THR A 403 -27.46 12.61 -17.46
CA THR A 403 -28.04 11.38 -16.89
C THR A 403 -27.02 10.26 -16.73
N GLY A 404 -25.84 10.36 -17.34
CA GLY A 404 -24.84 9.28 -17.35
C GLY A 404 -25.21 8.10 -18.23
N VAL A 405 -26.24 8.25 -19.09
CA VAL A 405 -26.81 7.18 -19.91
C VAL A 405 -26.26 7.21 -21.32
N PHE A 406 -25.82 6.04 -21.78
CA PHE A 406 -25.39 5.72 -23.13
C PHE A 406 -26.46 4.86 -23.80
N SER A 407 -26.97 5.29 -24.95
CA SER A 407 -28.11 4.64 -25.61
C SER A 407 -27.89 4.48 -27.11
N ARG A 408 -28.51 3.43 -27.66
CA ARG A 408 -28.56 3.17 -29.11
C ARG A 408 -29.85 3.75 -29.67
N GLY A 409 -29.75 4.74 -30.55
CA GLY A 409 -30.93 5.42 -31.07
C GLY A 409 -30.68 6.26 -32.32
N VAL A 410 -31.77 6.64 -32.97
CA VAL A 410 -31.76 7.59 -34.08
C VAL A 410 -31.34 8.95 -33.53
N ILE A 411 -30.28 9.53 -34.09
CA ILE A 411 -29.81 10.88 -33.73
C ILE A 411 -31.03 11.81 -33.87
N PRO A 412 -31.47 12.51 -32.80
CA PRO A 412 -32.55 13.48 -32.92
C PRO A 412 -32.13 14.45 -34.01
N GLU A 413 -32.90 14.54 -35.10
CA GLU A 413 -32.57 15.46 -36.19
C GLU A 413 -32.32 16.84 -35.56
N PRO A 414 -31.13 17.46 -35.80
CA PRO A 414 -30.79 18.73 -35.16
C PRO A 414 -31.90 19.70 -35.54
N ALA A 415 -32.68 20.14 -34.55
CA ALA A 415 -33.97 20.80 -34.71
C ALA A 415 -34.03 21.71 -35.95
N THR A 416 -34.34 21.12 -37.11
CA THR A 416 -34.51 21.84 -38.37
C THR A 416 -35.74 22.72 -38.29
N THR A 417 -36.59 22.51 -37.27
CA THR A 417 -37.72 23.36 -36.89
C THR A 417 -37.30 24.82 -36.70
N ILE A 418 -36.12 25.12 -36.13
CA ILE A 418 -35.68 26.52 -35.95
C ILE A 418 -35.21 27.13 -37.28
N ALA A 419 -34.52 26.37 -38.13
CA ALA A 419 -34.07 26.84 -39.44
C ALA A 419 -35.25 26.98 -40.44
N LEU A 420 -36.26 26.11 -40.37
CA LEU A 420 -37.45 26.16 -41.21
C LEU A 420 -38.39 27.29 -40.77
N LEU A 421 -38.55 27.54 -39.46
CA LEU A 421 -39.29 28.71 -38.95
C LEU A 421 -38.58 30.02 -39.29
N GLY A 422 -37.25 30.08 -39.18
CA GLY A 422 -36.45 31.24 -39.60
C GLY A 422 -36.51 31.48 -41.11
N GLY A 423 -36.41 30.42 -41.92
CA GLY A 423 -36.55 30.48 -43.38
C GLY A 423 -37.96 30.89 -43.83
N ALA A 424 -39.00 30.38 -43.17
CA ALA A 424 -40.39 30.76 -43.45
C ALA A 424 -40.70 32.20 -43.05
N ALA A 425 -40.13 32.71 -41.95
CA ALA A 425 -40.27 34.10 -41.52
C ALA A 425 -39.57 35.07 -42.48
N ILE A 426 -38.39 34.71 -43.01
CA ILE A 426 -37.65 35.51 -44.00
C ILE A 426 -38.35 35.48 -45.36
N LEU A 427 -38.94 34.35 -45.76
CA LEU A 427 -39.73 34.25 -47.00
C LEU A 427 -41.05 35.04 -46.89
N ALA A 428 -41.73 35.01 -45.74
CA ALA A 428 -42.93 35.81 -45.50
C ALA A 428 -42.64 37.32 -45.52
N ALA A 429 -41.52 37.74 -44.90
CA ALA A 429 -41.09 39.14 -44.91
C ALA A 429 -40.71 39.65 -46.31
N SER A 430 -40.12 38.80 -47.16
CA SER A 430 -39.76 39.15 -48.53
C SER A 430 -40.95 39.15 -49.49
N VAL A 431 -41.97 38.31 -49.27
CA VAL A 431 -43.24 38.36 -50.04
C VAL A 431 -44.09 39.58 -49.66
N LEU A 432 -44.10 40.02 -48.39
CA LEU A 432 -44.80 41.24 -47.97
C LEU A 432 -44.11 42.54 -48.45
N ARG A 433 -42.78 42.56 -48.64
CA ARG A 433 -42.07 43.73 -49.17
C ARG A 433 -42.26 43.97 -50.67
N ARG A 434 -42.70 42.96 -51.44
CA ARG A 434 -42.94 43.06 -52.89
C ARG A 434 -44.34 43.53 -53.26
N ARG A 435 -45.22 43.77 -52.27
CA ARG A 435 -46.62 44.22 -52.46
C ARG A 435 -46.87 45.68 -52.03
N LYS A 436 -45.84 46.49 -51.87
CA LYS A 436 -45.98 47.95 -51.74
C LYS A 436 -45.42 48.64 -52.97
#